data_AF-A0A947INY0-F1
#
_entry.id   AF-A0A947INY0-F1
#
_cell.length_a   1.000
_cell.length_b   1.000
_cell.length_c   1.000
_cell.angle_alpha   90.00
_cell.angle_beta   90.00
_cell.angle_gamma   90.00
#
_symmetry.space_group_name_H-M   'P 1'
#
loop_
_entity.id
_entity.type
_entity.pdbx_description
1 polymer ?
#
loop_
_entity_poly.entity_id
_entity_poly.type
_entity_poly.pdbx_seq_one_letter_code
_entity_poly.pdbx_strand_id
1 'polypeptide(L)' 'EQRDPKGLYKKARAGEIKNFTGISDPYEAPLKAELVLNSHEQSLEEEVEILLALMTERGII' A
#
# COMPACT_ATOMS: atom_id res chain seq x y z
N GLU A 1 -5.89 -9.24 -0.17
CA GLU A 1 -7.29 -9.23 -0.66
C GLU A 1 -8.33 -9.33 0.46
N GLN A 2 -8.08 -10.07 1.55
CA GLN A 2 -9.07 -10.36 2.61
C GLN A 2 -9.82 -9.15 3.21
N ARG A 3 -9.18 -7.97 3.31
CA ARG A 3 -9.86 -6.76 3.83
C ARG A 3 -10.99 -6.26 2.92
N ASP A 4 -10.87 -6.44 1.59
CA ASP A 4 -11.69 -5.89 0.48
C ASP A 4 -12.94 -5.07 0.86
N PRO A 5 -12.79 -3.88 1.47
CA PRO A 5 -13.93 -3.16 2.06
C PRO A 5 -14.88 -2.62 0.99
N LYS A 6 -14.41 -2.54 -0.26
CA LYS A 6 -15.16 -2.06 -1.43
C LYS A 6 -15.60 -3.19 -2.36
N GLY A 7 -15.26 -4.45 -2.06
CA GLY A 7 -15.60 -5.59 -2.92
C GLY A 7 -14.88 -5.59 -4.29
N LEU A 8 -13.81 -4.81 -4.45
CA LEU A 8 -13.14 -4.63 -5.73
C LEU A 8 -12.32 -5.85 -6.11
N TYR A 9 -11.63 -6.48 -5.15
CA TYR A 9 -10.90 -7.71 -5.40
C TYR A 9 -11.84 -8.84 -5.80
N LYS A 10 -13.00 -8.96 -5.13
CA LYS A 10 -14.02 -9.95 -5.51
C LYS A 10 -14.50 -9.78 -6.96
N LYS A 11 -14.83 -8.55 -7.36
CA LYS A 11 -15.27 -8.23 -8.74
C LYS A 11 -14.18 -8.49 -9.78
N ALA A 12 -12.93 -8.13 -9.46
CA ALA A 12 -11.79 -8.40 -10.32
C ALA A 12 -11.54 -9.92 -10.50
N ARG A 13 -11.66 -10.71 -9.42
CA ARG A 13 -11.58 -12.19 -9.49
C ARG A 13 -12.72 -12.80 -10.33
N ALA A 14 -13.90 -12.17 -10.34
CA ALA A 14 -15.02 -12.57 -11.19
C ALA A 14 -14.88 -12.12 -12.66
N GLY A 15 -13.83 -11.39 -13.01
CA GLY A 15 -13.60 -10.88 -14.38
C GLY A 15 -14.40 -9.63 -14.74
N GLU A 16 -15.13 -9.04 -13.78
CA GLU A 16 -15.92 -7.82 -13.99
C GLU A 16 -15.05 -6.57 -14.12
N ILE A 17 -13.85 -6.59 -13.52
CA ILE A 17 -12.86 -5.51 -13.61
C ILE A 17 -11.64 -6.04 -14.34
N LYS A 18 -11.36 -5.47 -15.52
CA LYS A 18 -10.17 -5.78 -16.32
C LYS A 18 -8.96 -5.00 -15.79
N ASN A 19 -7.77 -5.52 -16.04
CA ASN A 19 -6.49 -4.85 -15.77
C ASN A 19 -6.37 -4.40 -14.30
N PHE A 20 -6.72 -5.31 -13.38
CA PHE A 20 -6.71 -5.03 -11.96
C PHE A 20 -5.36 -5.40 -11.36
N THR A 21 -4.64 -4.40 -10.85
CA THR A 21 -3.32 -4.56 -10.26
C THR A 21 -3.34 -5.54 -9.08
N GLY A 22 -2.41 -6.50 -9.09
CA GLY A 22 -2.35 -7.60 -8.12
C GLY A 22 -3.22 -8.82 -8.47
N ILE A 23 -4.01 -8.76 -9.55
CA ILE A 23 -4.79 -9.90 -10.07
C ILE A 23 -4.43 -10.17 -11.54
N SER A 24 -4.86 -9.31 -12.45
CA SER A 24 -4.64 -9.47 -13.90
C SER A 24 -3.44 -8.66 -14.39
N ASP A 25 -3.12 -7.57 -13.70
CA ASP A 25 -1.92 -6.77 -13.95
C ASP A 25 -0.94 -6.89 -12.78
N PRO A 26 0.38 -6.97 -13.02
CA PRO A 26 1.38 -7.03 -11.95
C PRO A 26 1.50 -5.68 -11.22
N TYR A 27 1.88 -5.73 -9.95
CA TYR A 27 2.36 -4.55 -9.22
C TYR A 27 3.88 -4.50 -9.31
N GLU A 28 4.42 -3.38 -9.74
CA GLU A 28 5.87 -3.13 -9.78
C GLU A 28 6.27 -2.32 -8.53
N ALA A 29 6.88 -3.00 -7.56
CA ALA A 29 7.36 -2.34 -6.35
C ALA A 29 8.47 -1.32 -6.69
N PRO A 30 8.54 -0.17 -5.98
CA PRO A 30 9.59 0.81 -6.22
C PRO A 30 10.99 0.19 -6.00
N LEU A 31 11.90 0.41 -6.95
CA LEU A 31 13.29 -0.10 -6.84
C LEU A 31 14.09 0.60 -5.72
N LYS A 32 13.74 1.85 -5.42
CA LYS A 32 14.39 2.69 -4.41
C LYS A 32 13.32 3.56 -3.75
N ALA A 33 12.62 3.01 -2.78
CA ALA A 33 11.70 3.79 -1.95
C ALA A 33 12.48 4.57 -0.88
N GLU A 34 12.10 5.83 -0.64
CA GLU A 34 12.65 6.63 0.46
C GLU A 34 12.22 6.10 1.84
N LEU A 35 11.06 5.44 1.89
CA LEU A 35 10.49 4.79 3.07
C LEU A 35 9.58 3.64 2.61
N VAL A 36 9.63 2.52 3.33
CA VAL A 36 8.71 1.38 3.16
C VAL A 36 7.99 1.18 4.49
N LEU A 37 6.65 1.18 4.46
CA LEU A 37 5.79 0.96 5.62
C LEU A 37 5.03 -0.36 5.45
N ASN A 38 5.20 -1.28 6.40
CA ASN A 38 4.59 -2.60 6.35
C ASN A 38 3.23 -2.58 7.06
N SER A 39 2.22 -2.01 6.40
CA SER A 39 0.86 -1.83 6.95
C SER A 39 0.03 -3.09 7.23
N HIS A 40 0.66 -4.26 7.16
CA HIS A 40 0.13 -5.53 7.60
C HIS A 40 0.77 -6.02 8.90
N GLU A 41 1.87 -5.41 9.32
CA GLU A 41 2.64 -5.72 10.54
C GLU A 41 2.59 -4.58 11.56
N GLN A 42 2.23 -3.37 11.11
CA GLN A 42 2.25 -2.13 11.90
C GLN A 42 0.85 -1.54 12.03
N SER A 43 0.60 -0.84 13.13
CA SER A 43 -0.56 0.02 13.30
C SER A 43 -0.40 1.33 12.53
N LEU A 44 -1.53 2.03 12.32
CA LEU A 44 -1.52 3.33 11.66
C LEU A 44 -0.70 4.35 12.44
N GLU A 45 -0.82 4.33 13.77
CA GLU A 45 -0.10 5.23 14.67
C GLU A 45 1.41 5.05 14.55
N GLU A 46 1.89 3.80 14.54
CA GLU A 46 3.33 3.48 14.35
C GLU A 46 3.84 3.93 12.98
N GLU A 47 3.08 3.68 11.92
CA GLU A 47 3.44 4.12 10.57
C GLU A 47 3.56 5.64 10.44
N VAL A 48 2.62 6.37 11.05
CA VAL A 48 2.63 7.83 11.06
C VAL A 48 3.83 8.37 11.83
N GLU A 49 4.17 7.76 12.98
CA GLU A 49 5.35 8.16 13.75
C GLU A 49 6.64 7.99 12.94
N ILE A 50 6.81 6.86 12.26
CA ILE A 50 7.97 6.58 11.40
C ILE A 50 8.07 7.61 10.28
N LEU A 51 6.95 7.93 9.61
CA LEU A 51 6.92 8.90 8.53
C LEU A 51 7.30 10.30 9.02
N LEU A 52 6.73 10.75 10.14
CA LEU A 52 7.02 12.07 10.70
C LEU A 52 8.48 12.20 11.14
N ALA A 53 9.05 11.14 11.73
CA ALA A 53 10.47 11.11 12.10
C ALA A 53 11.38 11.30 10.87
N LEU A 54 11.10 10.58 9.78
CA LEU A 54 11.85 10.72 8.53
C LEU A 54 11.73 12.14 7.93
N MET A 55 10.52 12.71 7.92
CA MET A 55 10.30 14.05 7.38
C MET A 55 11.04 15.12 8.20
N THR A 56 11.07 14.96 9.53
CA THR A 56 11.81 15.83 10.46
C THR A 56 13.33 15.71 10.24
N GLU A 57 13.85 14.48 10.14
CA GLU A 57 15.29 14.25 9.87
C GLU A 57 15.74 14.90 8.56
N ARG A 58 14.87 14.89 7.55
CA ARG A 58 15.12 15.52 6.25
C ARG A 58 14.86 17.03 6.21
N GLY A 59 14.39 17.63 7.30
CA GLY A 59 14.07 19.06 7.39
C GLY A 59 12.94 19.49 6.46
N ILE A 60 12.02 18.58 6.13
CA ILE A 60 10.83 18.87 5.32
C ILE A 60 9.77 19.56 6.19
N ILE A 61 9.69 19.16 7.46
CA ILE A 61 8.86 19.74 8.51
C ILE A 61 9.71 20.09 9.73
#